data_AF-A0A2G9P8A2-F1
#
_entry.id   AF-A0A2G9P8A2-F1
#
_cell.length_a   1.000
_cell.length_b   1.000
_cell.length_c   1.000
_cell.angle_alpha   90.00
_cell.angle_beta   90.00
_cell.angle_gamma   90.00
#
_symmetry.space_group_name_H-M   'P 1'
#
loop_
_entity.id
_entity.type
_entity.pdbx_description
1 polymer ?
#
loop_
_entity_poly.entity_id
_entity_poly.type
_entity_poly.pdbx_seq_one_letter_code
_entity_poly.pdbx_strand_id
1 'polypeptide(L)'
;MLKSIEVQTTVLKEIFESNKIEKCDLMKIDIEGGEYPLLYDLEESIFSKIKLIAMECHKLDEKQNNPKKLIDFLQKKGFEIKKKRKSFGMLLILAENTNRLCRIPVRKHRNNAFILSKPLTVMIS
;
A
#
# COMPACT_ATOMS: atom_id res chain seq x y z
N MET A 1 20.62 2.47 29.33
CA MET A 1 19.70 3.61 29.11
C MET A 1 19.17 3.52 27.70
N LEU A 2 17.85 3.43 27.53
CA LEU A 2 17.22 3.63 26.22
C LEU A 2 17.33 5.12 25.88
N LYS A 3 17.89 5.44 24.71
CA LYS A 3 17.90 6.79 24.17
C LYS A 3 16.68 6.94 23.26
N SER A 4 15.85 7.94 23.51
CA SER A 4 14.77 8.35 22.62
C SER A 4 15.14 9.65 21.92
N ILE A 5 14.64 9.81 20.70
CA ILE A 5 14.70 11.05 19.94
C ILE A 5 13.28 11.40 19.51
N GLU A 6 12.95 12.68 19.49
CA GLU A 6 11.70 13.16 18.89
C GLU A 6 11.92 13.35 17.39
N VAL A 7 10.97 12.86 16.59
CA VAL A 7 11.00 12.98 15.13
C VAL A 7 9.64 13.51 14.67
N GLN A 8 9.66 14.31 13.61
CA GLN A 8 8.42 14.77 12.98
C GLN A 8 7.83 13.64 12.13
N THR A 9 6.53 13.42 12.30
CA THR A 9 5.74 12.47 11.51
C THR A 9 4.59 13.20 10.83
N THR A 10 4.04 12.61 9.77
CA THR A 10 2.85 13.12 9.07
C THR A 10 1.88 11.98 8.82
N VAL A 11 0.61 12.31 8.59
CA VAL A 11 -0.43 11.33 8.32
C VAL A 11 -0.50 11.06 6.82
N LEU A 12 -0.59 9.79 6.43
CA LEU A 12 -0.64 9.41 5.01
C LEU A 12 -1.79 10.11 4.24
N LYS A 13 -2.93 10.33 4.89
CA LYS A 13 -4.04 11.10 4.33
C LYS A 13 -3.64 12.52 3.93
N GLU A 14 -2.90 13.23 4.80
CA GLU A 14 -2.42 14.59 4.52
C GLU A 14 -1.46 14.60 3.33
N ILE A 15 -0.61 13.57 3.18
CA ILE A 15 0.25 13.42 2.00
C ILE A 15 -0.62 13.31 0.73
N PHE A 16 -1.66 12.48 0.74
CA PHE A 16 -2.55 12.32 -0.41
C PHE A 16 -3.30 13.62 -0.73
N GLU A 17 -3.81 14.32 0.28
CA GLU A 17 -4.58 15.54 0.10
C GLU A 17 -3.72 16.73 -0.36
N SER A 18 -2.61 16.99 0.34
CA SER A 18 -1.70 18.10 0.03
C SER A 18 -1.08 17.99 -1.37
N ASN A 19 -0.77 16.76 -1.81
CA ASN A 19 -0.22 16.51 -3.14
C ASN A 19 -1.30 16.22 -4.20
N LYS A 20 -2.59 16.31 -3.84
CA LYS A 20 -3.73 16.03 -4.74
C LYS A 20 -3.60 14.68 -5.45
N ILE A 21 -3.20 13.66 -4.70
CA ILE A 21 -2.99 12.31 -5.19
C ILE A 21 -4.36 11.66 -5.40
N GLU A 22 -4.75 11.53 -6.67
CA GLU A 22 -5.97 10.81 -7.06
C GLU A 22 -5.69 9.35 -7.44
N LYS A 23 -4.44 9.02 -7.75
CA LYS A 23 -4.00 7.67 -8.10
C LYS A 23 -2.57 7.45 -7.60
N CYS A 24 -2.37 6.35 -6.89
CA CYS A 24 -1.05 5.88 -6.46
C CYS A 24 -0.82 4.51 -7.13
N ASP A 25 0.12 4.44 -8.07
CA ASP A 25 0.41 3.19 -8.78
C ASP A 25 1.17 2.20 -7.90
N LEU A 26 2.05 2.72 -7.03
CA LEU A 26 2.82 1.91 -6.09
C LEU A 26 2.97 2.64 -4.74
N MET A 27 2.58 1.97 -3.67
CA MET A 27 2.88 2.38 -2.30
C MET A 27 3.92 1.43 -1.72
N LYS A 28 5.12 1.94 -1.41
CA LYS A 28 6.16 1.21 -0.67
C LYS A 28 6.00 1.49 0.82
N ILE A 29 6.01 0.44 1.65
CA ILE A 29 5.97 0.54 3.11
C ILE A 29 7.14 -0.24 3.71
N ASP A 30 7.92 0.44 4.55
CA ASP A 30 9.12 -0.10 5.17
C ASP A 30 9.40 0.67 6.47
N ILE A 31 8.64 0.39 7.52
CA ILE A 31 8.54 1.24 8.73
C ILE A 31 8.68 0.45 10.04
N GLU A 32 9.42 -0.66 10.01
CA GLU A 32 9.92 -1.35 11.20
C GLU A 32 8.84 -1.69 12.26
N GLY A 33 7.64 -2.11 11.82
CA GLY A 33 6.51 -2.45 12.70
C GLY A 33 5.38 -1.43 12.72
N GLY A 34 5.58 -0.24 12.13
CA GLY A 34 4.54 0.78 12.00
C GLY A 34 3.44 0.44 10.96
N GLU A 35 3.55 -0.69 10.26
CA GLU A 35 2.66 -1.02 9.13
C GLU A 35 1.22 -1.27 9.59
N TYR A 36 1.05 -1.81 10.79
CA TYR A 36 -0.25 -2.18 11.35
C TYR A 36 -1.13 -0.97 11.65
N PRO A 37 -0.73 -0.01 12.53
CA PRO A 37 -1.54 1.19 12.74
C PRO A 37 -1.74 1.98 11.45
N LEU A 38 -0.70 2.08 10.61
CA LEU A 38 -0.80 2.77 9.32
C LEU A 38 -1.91 2.18 8.45
N LEU A 39 -1.97 0.86 8.27
CA LEU A 39 -2.90 0.21 7.35
C LEU A 39 -4.27 -0.06 7.98
N TYR A 40 -4.34 -0.36 9.27
CA TYR A 40 -5.61 -0.66 9.95
C TYR A 40 -6.47 0.59 10.13
N ASP A 41 -5.85 1.76 10.33
CA ASP A 41 -6.55 3.03 10.49
C ASP A 41 -6.74 3.78 9.15
N LEU A 42 -6.21 3.24 8.05
CA LEU A 42 -6.30 3.89 6.74
C LEU A 42 -7.73 3.86 6.20
N GLU A 43 -8.22 5.03 5.77
CA GLU A 43 -9.55 5.16 5.19
C GLU A 43 -9.68 4.40 3.87
N GLU A 44 -10.87 3.84 3.63
CA GLU A 44 -11.21 3.15 2.38
C GLU A 44 -11.02 4.04 1.14
N SER A 45 -11.27 5.34 1.31
CA SER A 45 -11.07 6.38 0.28
C SER A 45 -9.62 6.37 -0.23
N ILE A 46 -8.63 6.18 0.64
CA ILE A 46 -7.22 6.11 0.28
C ILE A 46 -6.86 4.75 -0.32
N PHE A 47 -7.36 3.64 0.25
CA PHE A 47 -7.18 2.30 -0.32
C PHE A 47 -7.63 2.22 -1.79
N SER A 48 -8.76 2.85 -2.12
CA SER A 48 -9.30 2.90 -3.48
C SER A 48 -8.38 3.59 -4.51
N LYS A 49 -7.47 4.46 -4.04
CA LYS A 49 -6.52 5.19 -4.89
C LYS A 49 -5.25 4.39 -5.18
N ILE A 50 -4.94 3.40 -4.34
CA ILE A 50 -3.70 2.61 -4.42
C ILE A 50 -3.88 1.39 -5.32
N LYS A 51 -2.97 1.21 -6.29
CA LYS A 51 -2.96 0.06 -7.20
C LYS A 51 -2.10 -1.09 -6.66
N LEU A 52 -0.86 -0.82 -6.27
CA LEU A 52 0.06 -1.82 -5.72
C LEU A 52 0.56 -1.39 -4.35
N ILE A 53 0.73 -2.35 -3.46
CA ILE A 53 1.45 -2.18 -2.20
C ILE A 53 2.64 -3.15 -2.21
N ALA A 54 3.84 -2.60 -2.10
CA ALA A 54 5.05 -3.37 -1.82
C ALA A 54 5.47 -3.07 -0.39
N MET A 55 5.54 -4.08 0.47
CA MET A 55 5.85 -3.84 1.88
C MET A 55 6.80 -4.87 2.46
N GLU A 56 7.53 -4.41 3.46
CA GLU A 56 8.15 -5.24 4.48
C GLU A 56 7.19 -5.38 5.66
N CYS A 57 6.90 -6.61 6.07
CA CYS A 57 5.96 -6.87 7.16
C CYS A 57 6.67 -7.55 8.33
N HIS A 58 6.73 -6.82 9.45
CA HIS A 58 7.40 -7.22 10.68
C HIS A 58 6.48 -8.01 11.60
N LYS A 59 6.90 -9.17 12.08
CA LYS A 59 6.11 -9.93 13.07
C LYS A 59 6.34 -9.37 14.47
N LEU A 60 5.37 -8.64 15.01
CA LEU A 60 5.44 -8.05 16.36
C LEU A 60 4.79 -8.96 17.42
N ASP A 61 3.68 -9.60 17.07
CA ASP A 61 2.97 -10.52 17.97
C ASP A 61 2.21 -11.63 17.22
N GLU A 62 1.74 -12.67 17.92
CA GLU A 62 0.98 -13.77 17.30
C GLU A 62 -0.53 -13.47 17.12
N LYS A 63 -1.03 -12.35 17.66
CA LYS A 63 -2.46 -12.06 17.76
C LYS A 63 -2.97 -11.25 16.58
N GLN A 64 -2.46 -10.02 16.43
CA GLN A 64 -2.99 -9.01 15.51
C GLN A 64 -1.91 -8.40 14.61
N ASN A 65 -0.70 -8.21 15.15
CA ASN A 65 0.38 -7.53 14.45
C ASN A 65 1.36 -8.55 13.87
N ASN A 66 0.86 -9.35 12.92
CA ASN A 66 1.65 -10.31 12.16
C ASN A 66 1.27 -10.37 10.68
N PRO A 67 2.16 -10.91 9.82
CA PRO A 67 1.92 -11.01 8.39
C PRO A 67 0.65 -11.75 7.99
N LYS A 68 0.22 -12.77 8.76
CA LYS A 68 -1.00 -13.52 8.45
C LYS A 68 -2.22 -12.62 8.57
N LYS A 69 -2.35 -11.92 9.70
CA LYS A 69 -3.46 -11.00 9.95
C LYS A 69 -3.48 -9.81 8.99
N LEU A 70 -2.30 -9.29 8.64
CA LEU A 70 -2.21 -8.20 7.68
C LEU A 70 -2.65 -8.63 6.28
N ILE A 71 -2.25 -9.84 5.85
CA ILE A 71 -2.73 -10.41 4.58
C ILE A 71 -4.25 -10.57 4.58
N ASP A 72 -4.81 -11.16 5.64
CA ASP A 72 -6.27 -11.35 5.77
C ASP A 72 -7.01 -9.99 5.71
N PHE A 73 -6.44 -8.95 6.32
CA PHE A 73 -6.97 -7.59 6.29
C PHE A 73 -6.92 -6.99 4.87
N LEU A 74 -5.77 -7.06 4.20
CA LEU A 74 -5.62 -6.55 2.83
C LEU A 74 -6.58 -7.25 1.86
N GLN A 75 -6.79 -8.56 2.02
CA GLN A 75 -7.75 -9.30 1.21
C GLN A 75 -9.18 -8.80 1.41
N LYS A 76 -9.59 -8.49 2.65
CA LYS A 76 -10.89 -7.87 2.93
C LYS A 76 -11.05 -6.47 2.32
N LYS A 77 -9.93 -5.75 2.12
CA LYS A 77 -9.87 -4.46 1.42
C LYS A 77 -9.83 -4.58 -0.11
N GLY A 78 -9.97 -5.79 -0.66
CA GLY A 78 -9.95 -6.01 -2.11
C GLY A 78 -8.54 -6.04 -2.72
N PHE A 79 -7.54 -6.45 -1.95
CA PHE A 79 -6.19 -6.70 -2.47
C PHE A 79 -5.90 -8.19 -2.61
N GLU A 80 -5.25 -8.56 -3.71
CA GLU A 80 -4.73 -9.91 -3.96
C GLU A 80 -3.22 -9.93 -3.72
N ILE A 81 -2.73 -10.95 -2.99
CA ILE A 81 -1.29 -11.11 -2.75
C ILE A 81 -0.65 -11.76 -3.98
N LYS A 82 0.07 -10.98 -4.77
CA LYS A 82 0.75 -11.44 -6.00
C LYS A 82 2.05 -12.16 -5.71
N LYS A 83 2.83 -11.66 -4.76
CA LYS A 83 4.10 -12.28 -4.33
C LYS A 83 4.27 -12.13 -2.84
N LYS A 84 4.89 -13.13 -2.22
CA LYS A 84 5.39 -13.05 -0.85
C LYS A 84 6.69 -13.83 -0.71
N ARG A 85 7.65 -13.29 0.03
CA ARG A 85 8.94 -13.95 0.28
C ARG A 85 9.36 -13.72 1.73
N LYS A 86 9.73 -14.79 2.42
CA LYS A 86 10.36 -14.69 3.74
C LYS A 86 11.78 -14.14 3.57
N SER A 87 12.13 -13.14 4.36
CA SER A 87 13.46 -12.56 4.46
C SER A 87 13.75 -12.37 5.94
N PHE A 88 14.96 -12.63 6.44
CA PHE A 88 15.46 -12.30 7.79
C PHE A 88 14.43 -11.91 8.90
N GLY A 89 13.48 -12.80 9.26
CA GLY A 89 12.49 -12.56 10.33
C GLY A 89 11.22 -11.77 9.96
N MET A 90 11.09 -11.34 8.71
CA MET A 90 10.02 -10.52 8.13
C MET A 90 9.42 -11.19 6.88
N LEU A 91 8.29 -10.67 6.41
CA LEU A 91 7.67 -11.09 5.15
C LEU A 91 7.61 -9.92 4.17
N LEU A 92 8.28 -10.06 3.03
CA LEU A 92 8.10 -9.16 1.89
C LEU A 92 6.80 -9.53 1.18
N ILE A 93 5.94 -8.55 0.91
CA ILE A 93 4.63 -8.72 0.28
C ILE A 93 4.49 -7.77 -0.89
N LEU A 94 4.00 -8.28 -2.03
CA LEU A 94 3.44 -7.48 -3.10
C LEU A 94 1.94 -7.79 -3.21
N ALA A 95 1.11 -6.78 -2.93
CA ALA A 95 -0.34 -6.86 -3.01
C ALA A 95 -0.87 -5.95 -4.12
N GLU A 96 -1.86 -6.41 -4.88
CA GLU A 96 -2.49 -5.66 -5.97
C GLU A 96 -3.97 -5.44 -5.70
N ASN A 97 -4.44 -4.21 -5.87
CA ASN A 97 -5.83 -3.85 -5.69
C ASN A 97 -6.69 -4.38 -6.86
N THR A 98 -7.53 -5.38 -6.60
CA THR A 98 -8.38 -5.99 -7.63
C THR A 98 -9.48 -5.04 -8.10
N ASN A 99 -9.86 -4.06 -7.28
CA ASN A 99 -10.86 -3.05 -7.64
C ASN A 99 -10.32 -2.04 -8.67
N ARG A 100 -8.99 -1.96 -8.84
CA ARG A 100 -8.32 -1.10 -9.83
C ARG A 100 -7.87 -1.84 -11.09
N LEU A 101 -8.19 -3.12 -11.23
CA LEU A 101 -7.89 -3.84 -12.46
C LEU A 101 -8.57 -3.12 -13.63
N CYS A 102 -7.74 -2.71 -14.60
CA CYS A 102 -8.20 -2.06 -15.81
C CYS A 102 -9.16 -3.02 -16.51
N ARG A 103 -10.47 -2.81 -16.36
CA ARG A 103 -11.45 -3.28 -17.35
C ARG A 103 -11.12 -2.48 -18.59
N ILE A 104 -10.19 -2.97 -19.40
CA ILE A 104 -9.98 -2.44 -20.75
C ILE A 104 -11.32 -2.63 -21.44
N PRO A 105 -12.10 -1.57 -21.74
CA PRO A 105 -13.21 -1.77 -22.64
C PRO A 105 -12.54 -2.11 -23.97
N VAL A 106 -12.80 -3.31 -24.50
CA VAL A 106 -12.39 -3.70 -25.84
C VAL A 106 -13.15 -2.80 -26.82
N ARG A 107 -12.70 -1.55 -26.99
CA ARG A 107 -13.25 -0.61 -27.96
C ARG A 107 -12.57 -0.86 -29.29
N LYS A 108 -13.33 -1.45 -30.21
CA LYS A 108 -13.02 -1.46 -31.64
C LYS A 108 -12.71 -0.02 -32.09
N HIS A 109 -11.49 0.17 -32.55
CA HIS A 109 -11.03 1.16 -33.53
C HIS A 109 -11.76 2.52 -33.59
N ARG A 110 -11.08 3.58 -33.11
CA ARG A 110 -10.79 4.82 -33.86
C ARG A 110 -10.06 5.81 -32.95
N ASN A 111 -8.93 6.31 -33.47
CA ASN A 111 -8.13 7.46 -33.07
C ASN A 111 -8.56 8.19 -31.80
N ASN A 112 -7.87 7.93 -30.69
CA ASN A 112 -7.75 8.88 -29.59
C ASN A 112 -6.42 8.63 -28.88
N ALA A 113 -5.64 9.69 -28.68
CA ALA A 113 -4.36 9.64 -27.99
C ALA A 113 -4.56 9.10 -26.57
N PHE A 114 -3.86 8.01 -26.24
CA PHE A 114 -3.75 7.55 -24.86
C PHE A 114 -2.85 8.52 -24.10
N ILE A 115 -3.43 9.37 -23.25
CA ILE A 115 -2.66 10.13 -22.27
C ILE A 115 -2.19 9.12 -21.21
N LEU A 116 -0.98 8.58 -21.40
CA LEU A 116 -0.28 7.79 -20.39
C LEU A 116 0.16 8.76 -19.27
N SER A 117 -0.58 8.82 -18.17
CA SER A 117 -0.11 9.50 -16.96
C SER A 117 1.13 8.80 -16.43
N LYS A 118 2.14 9.57 -16.01
CA LYS A 118 3.37 9.01 -15.39
C LYS A 118 2.99 8.20 -14.15
N PRO A 119 3.63 7.05 -13.90
CA PRO A 119 3.35 6.25 -12.71
C PRO A 119 3.73 7.01 -11.44
N LEU A 120 2.83 7.08 -10.46
CA LEU A 120 3.08 7.73 -9.17
C LEU A 120 3.46 6.69 -8.11
N THR A 121 4.58 6.93 -7.43
CA THR A 121 5.04 6.10 -6.29
C THR A 121 5.03 6.91 -5.01
N VAL A 122 4.47 6.35 -3.94
CA VAL A 122 4.57 6.87 -2.56
C VAL A 122 5.46 5.93 -1.77
N MET A 123 6.46 6.46 -1.07
CA MET A 123 7.36 5.68 -0.21
C MET A 123 7.18 6.12 1.24
N ILE A 124 7.09 5.14 2.13
CA ILE A 124 6.95 5.33 3.58
C ILE A 124 8.11 4.57 4.23
N SER A 125 8.94 5.31 4.98
CA SER A 125 10.15 4.86 5.69
C SER A 125 10.28 5.59 7.02
#